data_AF-A0A6H1ZMJ4-F1
#
_entry.id   AF-A0A6H1ZMJ4-F1
#
_cell.length_a   1.000
_cell.length_b   1.000
_cell.length_c   1.000
_cell.angle_alpha   90.00
_cell.angle_beta   90.00
_cell.angle_gamma   90.00
#
_symmetry.space_group_name_H-M   'P 1'
#
loop_
_entity.id
_entity.type
_entity.pdbx_description
1 polymer ?
#
loop_
_entity_poly.entity_id
_entity_poly.type
_entity_poly.pdbx_seq_one_letter_code
_entity_poly.pdbx_strand_id
1 'polypeptide(L)'
;MKRIALLLVGFLLIPTLLFAAGWDSGSTFSTGLLNIGNTGGGATDMETGSAAIPLSYAVVKKTMGGASDQAGTLADGIRGQVIKIILVAKNSSGNYVLTPTTKVGFATITFDTAGDQATLLFVDNTNGWMILGETGTTVAQ
;
A
#
# COMPACT_ATOMS: atom_id res chain seq x y z
N MET A 1 28.63 65.20 -8.47
CA MET A 1 28.57 64.86 -9.91
C MET A 1 29.06 63.43 -10.07
N LYS A 2 28.22 62.54 -10.61
CA LYS A 2 28.35 61.07 -10.59
C LYS A 2 29.38 60.57 -11.63
N ARG A 3 30.17 59.56 -11.27
CA ARG A 3 31.32 59.03 -12.02
C ARG A 3 30.93 57.93 -13.03
N ILE A 4 31.57 58.01 -14.19
CA ILE A 4 32.12 56.94 -15.06
C ILE A 4 31.14 56.02 -15.82
N ALA A 5 31.18 56.18 -17.15
CA ALA A 5 30.63 55.27 -18.16
C ALA A 5 31.76 54.38 -18.70
N LEU A 6 31.53 53.07 -18.80
CA LEU A 6 32.46 52.11 -19.42
C LEU A 6 31.80 51.53 -20.68
N LEU A 7 32.36 51.88 -21.83
CA LEU A 7 32.02 51.36 -23.15
C LEU A 7 32.79 50.04 -23.35
N LEU A 8 32.11 48.93 -23.65
CA LEU A 8 32.79 47.71 -24.11
C LEU A 8 32.11 47.11 -25.35
N VAL A 9 32.90 47.06 -26.40
CA VAL A 9 32.65 46.48 -27.72
C VAL A 9 32.75 44.95 -27.61
N GLY A 10 31.79 44.23 -28.17
CA GLY A 10 31.93 42.82 -28.58
C GLY A 10 31.84 41.77 -27.47
N PHE A 11 30.64 41.20 -27.27
CA PHE A 11 30.51 39.88 -26.65
C PHE A 11 29.57 39.01 -27.47
N LEU A 12 30.20 38.02 -28.13
CA LEU A 12 29.60 37.01 -28.99
C LEU A 12 28.64 36.13 -28.18
N LEU A 13 27.42 35.92 -28.69
CA LEU A 13 26.43 34.99 -28.17
C LEU A 13 26.99 33.56 -28.10
N ILE A 14 27.34 33.10 -26.90
CA ILE A 14 27.37 31.67 -26.60
C ILE A 14 26.05 31.39 -25.87
N PRO A 15 25.08 30.67 -26.46
CA PRO A 15 23.96 30.19 -25.67
C PRO A 15 24.53 29.13 -24.74
N THR A 16 24.86 29.50 -23.50
CA THR A 16 25.16 28.53 -22.47
C THR A 16 23.96 27.62 -22.35
N LEU A 17 24.11 26.39 -22.85
CA LEU A 17 23.22 25.27 -22.62
C LEU A 17 22.78 25.35 -21.16
N LEU A 18 21.51 25.62 -20.94
CA LEU A 18 20.88 25.30 -19.68
C LEU A 18 20.93 23.76 -19.59
N PHE A 19 21.99 23.22 -18.99
CA PHE A 19 21.94 21.87 -18.47
C PHE A 19 20.93 21.90 -17.32
N ALA A 20 19.65 21.81 -17.65
CA ALA A 20 18.67 21.35 -16.69
C ALA A 20 19.15 19.96 -16.29
N ALA A 21 19.75 19.85 -15.10
CA ALA A 21 19.86 18.59 -14.39
C ALA A 21 18.44 18.15 -14.01
N GLY A 22 17.66 17.79 -15.02
CA GLY A 22 16.36 17.14 -14.92
C GLY A 22 16.55 15.63 -14.99
N TRP A 23 17.56 15.10 -14.31
CA TRP A 23 17.52 13.70 -13.88
C TRP A 23 16.67 13.67 -12.61
N ASP A 24 15.37 13.81 -12.85
CA ASP A 24 14.25 13.90 -11.91
C ASP A 24 14.38 14.93 -10.77
N SER A 25 13.42 15.84 -10.69
CA SER A 25 13.31 16.77 -9.56
C SER A 25 12.03 16.51 -8.78
N GLY A 26 11.79 15.24 -8.43
CA GLY A 26 10.74 14.90 -7.45
C GLY A 26 9.54 14.12 -7.96
N SER A 27 9.67 13.37 -9.04
CA SER A 27 8.85 12.18 -9.25
C SER A 27 9.74 10.95 -9.18
N THR A 28 10.33 10.72 -8.00
CA THR A 28 10.76 9.35 -7.68
C THR A 28 9.54 8.47 -7.90
N PHE A 29 9.65 7.42 -8.69
CA PHE A 29 8.56 6.48 -8.98
C PHE A 29 7.75 6.08 -7.72
N SER A 30 8.39 6.09 -6.54
CA SER A 30 7.80 5.99 -5.20
C SER A 30 6.78 7.08 -4.86
N THR A 31 7.12 8.37 -5.03
CA THR A 31 6.18 9.48 -4.79
C THR A 31 5.07 9.50 -5.84
N GLY A 32 5.33 9.14 -7.10
CA GLY A 32 4.30 9.03 -8.13
C GLY A 32 3.27 7.92 -7.86
N LEU A 33 3.72 6.72 -7.45
CA LEU A 33 2.82 5.61 -7.06
C LEU A 33 1.95 5.95 -5.85
N LEU A 34 2.51 6.65 -4.86
CA LEU A 34 1.77 7.10 -3.67
C LEU A 34 0.88 8.33 -3.95
N ASN A 35 1.28 9.22 -4.87
CA ASN A 35 0.59 10.47 -5.22
C ASN A 35 -0.50 10.30 -6.29
N ILE A 36 -0.43 9.28 -7.15
CA ILE A 36 -1.48 8.94 -8.14
C ILE A 36 -2.62 8.13 -7.50
N GLY A 37 -2.55 7.86 -6.19
CA GLY A 37 -3.63 7.17 -5.49
C GLY A 37 -3.80 5.71 -5.92
N ASN A 38 -2.70 5.03 -6.27
CA ASN A 38 -2.77 3.58 -6.37
C ASN A 38 -3.07 3.03 -4.98
N THR A 39 -4.32 2.64 -4.78
CA THR A 39 -4.82 1.96 -3.59
C THR A 39 -4.05 0.64 -3.51
N GLY A 40 -2.98 0.58 -2.69
CA GLY A 40 -1.97 -0.48 -2.79
C GLY A 40 -0.50 -0.03 -2.78
N GLY A 41 -0.17 1.16 -2.27
CA GLY A 41 1.22 1.60 -2.16
C GLY A 41 1.82 1.29 -0.78
N GLY A 42 3.00 0.65 -0.74
CA GLY A 42 3.76 0.48 0.50
C GLY A 42 3.16 -0.51 1.52
N ALA A 43 3.60 -0.36 2.78
CA ALA A 43 3.20 -1.21 3.89
C ALA A 43 2.74 -0.38 5.09
N THR A 44 1.82 -0.91 5.88
CA THR A 44 1.38 -0.32 7.15
C THR A 44 1.34 -1.34 8.27
N ASP A 45 1.48 -0.87 9.51
CA ASP A 45 1.19 -1.63 10.72
C ASP A 45 -0.24 -1.32 11.18
N MET A 46 -1.01 -2.36 11.43
CA MET A 46 -2.38 -2.25 11.91
C MET A 46 -2.42 -2.50 13.42
N GLU A 47 -2.93 -1.50 14.15
CA GLU A 47 -3.07 -1.50 15.60
C GLU A 47 -3.83 -2.73 16.12
N THR A 48 -3.50 -3.12 17.36
CA THR A 48 -3.99 -4.36 18.00
C THR A 48 -5.51 -4.49 18.02
N GLY A 49 -6.25 -3.40 18.19
CA GLY A 49 -7.72 -3.39 18.23
C GLY A 49 -8.40 -3.12 16.89
N SER A 50 -7.65 -2.82 15.82
CA SER A 50 -8.26 -2.54 14.52
C SER A 50 -8.76 -3.83 13.86
N ALA A 51 -9.98 -3.76 13.32
CA ALA A 51 -10.67 -4.87 12.66
C ALA A 51 -10.64 -4.75 11.13
N ALA A 52 -10.78 -3.54 10.59
CA ALA A 52 -10.86 -3.32 9.15
C ALA A 52 -9.47 -3.21 8.52
N ILE A 53 -9.23 -3.98 7.46
CA ILE A 53 -7.99 -3.92 6.68
C ILE A 53 -7.99 -2.64 5.82
N PRO A 54 -6.99 -1.75 5.94
CA PRO A 54 -6.90 -0.55 5.14
C PRO A 54 -6.51 -0.87 3.69
N LEU A 55 -7.29 -0.38 2.73
CA LEU A 55 -7.06 -0.63 1.30
C LEU A 55 -5.96 0.26 0.68
N SER A 56 -5.56 1.35 1.35
CA SER A 56 -4.56 2.28 0.82
C SER A 56 -3.16 1.65 0.64
N TYR A 57 -2.91 0.49 1.25
CA TYR A 57 -1.61 -0.17 1.29
C TYR A 57 -1.65 -1.54 0.61
N ALA A 58 -0.56 -1.92 -0.05
CA ALA A 58 -0.43 -3.26 -0.63
C ALA A 58 -0.09 -4.31 0.42
N VAL A 59 0.57 -3.92 1.51
CA VAL A 59 0.94 -4.83 2.60
C VAL A 59 0.39 -4.30 3.92
N VAL A 60 -0.35 -5.14 4.62
CA VAL A 60 -0.90 -4.85 5.95
C VAL A 60 -0.33 -5.83 6.95
N LYS A 61 0.41 -5.31 7.93
CA LYS A 61 0.96 -6.08 9.04
C LYS A 61 0.00 -5.98 10.23
N LYS A 62 -0.70 -7.05 10.54
CA LYS A 62 -1.65 -7.13 11.65
C LYS A 62 -0.93 -7.62 12.90
N THR A 63 -1.05 -6.87 13.99
CA THR A 63 -0.78 -7.39 15.34
C THR A 63 -2.11 -7.71 16.02
N MET A 64 -2.22 -8.90 16.61
CA MET A 64 -3.38 -9.31 17.41
C MET A 64 -3.14 -9.06 18.90
N GLY A 65 -4.18 -8.63 19.60
CA GLY A 65 -4.19 -8.46 21.05
C GLY A 65 -5.59 -8.68 21.63
N GLY A 66 -5.68 -8.84 22.96
CA GLY A 66 -6.95 -9.12 23.65
C GLY A 66 -7.19 -10.62 23.89
N ALA A 67 -8.33 -10.96 24.51
CA ALA A 67 -8.62 -12.32 24.98
C ALA A 67 -9.53 -13.14 24.04
N SER A 68 -10.08 -12.54 22.99
CA SER A 68 -11.07 -13.17 22.11
C SER A 68 -10.67 -13.09 20.64
N ASP A 69 -11.39 -13.82 19.80
CA ASP A 69 -11.29 -13.68 18.35
C ASP A 69 -11.62 -12.25 17.91
N GLN A 70 -10.91 -11.78 16.88
CA GLN A 70 -11.14 -10.50 16.25
C GLN A 70 -11.75 -10.72 14.87
N ALA A 71 -12.98 -10.23 14.68
CA ALA A 71 -13.64 -10.26 13.38
C ALA A 71 -13.06 -9.16 12.49
N GLY A 72 -12.32 -9.57 11.46
CA GLY A 72 -11.73 -8.68 10.47
C GLY A 72 -12.66 -8.43 9.29
N THR A 73 -12.60 -7.24 8.71
CA THR A 73 -13.34 -6.89 7.49
C THR A 73 -12.42 -6.39 6.39
N LEU A 74 -12.79 -6.67 5.15
CA LEU A 74 -12.12 -6.15 3.95
C LEU A 74 -13.19 -5.60 3.00
N ALA A 75 -13.20 -4.28 2.82
CA ALA A 75 -14.11 -3.62 1.88
C ALA A 75 -13.78 -3.98 0.43
N ASP A 76 -14.69 -3.66 -0.49
CA ASP A 76 -14.44 -3.81 -1.92
C ASP A 76 -13.24 -2.95 -2.34
N GLY A 77 -12.33 -3.56 -3.10
CA GLY A 77 -11.16 -2.90 -3.65
C GLY A 77 -11.46 -2.19 -4.98
N ILE A 78 -10.39 -1.81 -5.66
CA ILE A 78 -10.43 -1.37 -7.06
C ILE A 78 -10.05 -2.56 -7.95
N ARG A 79 -10.64 -2.67 -9.14
CA ARG A 79 -10.33 -3.72 -10.11
C ARG A 79 -8.82 -3.86 -10.32
N GLY A 80 -8.29 -5.06 -10.13
CA GLY A 80 -6.86 -5.37 -10.27
C GLY A 80 -6.04 -5.11 -9.01
N GLN A 81 -6.64 -4.65 -7.91
CA GLN A 81 -5.93 -4.40 -6.67
C GLN A 81 -5.47 -5.70 -6.03
N VAL A 82 -4.19 -5.76 -5.64
CA VAL A 82 -3.62 -6.85 -4.86
C VAL A 82 -3.29 -6.37 -3.45
N ILE A 83 -3.67 -7.16 -2.45
CA ILE A 83 -3.34 -6.90 -1.06
C ILE A 83 -2.74 -8.14 -0.39
N LYS A 84 -1.69 -7.93 0.39
CA LYS A 84 -1.05 -8.93 1.24
C LYS A 84 -1.29 -8.58 2.70
N ILE A 85 -1.82 -9.53 3.45
CA ILE A 85 -2.09 -9.40 4.88
C ILE A 85 -1.20 -10.40 5.60
N ILE A 86 -0.52 -9.95 6.66
CA ILE A 86 0.42 -10.76 7.44
C ILE A 86 0.09 -10.57 8.91
N LEU A 87 -0.16 -11.66 9.65
CA LEU A 87 -0.20 -11.62 11.11
C LEU A 87 1.24 -11.61 11.62
N VAL A 88 1.74 -10.45 12.06
CA VAL A 88 3.16 -10.30 12.46
C VAL A 88 3.42 -10.64 13.92
N ALA A 89 2.38 -10.54 14.76
CA ALA A 89 2.46 -10.90 16.17
C ALA A 89 1.07 -11.27 16.70
N LYS A 90 1.03 -12.27 17.58
CA LYS A 90 -0.18 -12.71 18.29
C LYS A 90 0.02 -12.60 19.79
N ASN A 91 -0.52 -11.54 20.37
CA ASN A 91 -0.55 -11.29 21.80
C ASN A 91 -1.95 -11.58 22.39
N SER A 92 -2.66 -12.54 21.78
CA SER A 92 -4.04 -12.92 22.12
C SER A 92 -4.19 -14.44 22.17
N SER A 93 -5.21 -14.92 22.89
CA SER A 93 -5.65 -16.31 22.83
C SER A 93 -6.56 -16.59 21.62
N GLY A 94 -7.22 -15.57 21.07
CA GLY A 94 -8.10 -15.69 19.90
C GLY A 94 -7.41 -15.46 18.56
N ASN A 95 -8.17 -15.63 17.49
CA ASN A 95 -7.75 -15.60 16.08
C ASN A 95 -8.27 -14.38 15.33
N TYR A 96 -7.55 -13.96 14.30
CA TYR A 96 -8.05 -12.91 13.40
C TYR A 96 -8.83 -13.58 12.27
N VAL A 97 -10.13 -13.33 12.18
CA VAL A 97 -11.01 -13.97 11.19
C VAL A 97 -11.45 -12.92 10.17
N LEU A 98 -10.79 -12.90 9.01
CA LEU A 98 -11.08 -11.94 7.95
C LEU A 98 -12.28 -12.39 7.11
N THR A 99 -13.28 -11.52 7.01
CA THR A 99 -14.45 -11.68 6.14
C THR A 99 -14.52 -10.51 5.16
N PRO A 100 -14.14 -10.69 3.89
CA PRO A 100 -14.34 -9.65 2.89
C PRO A 100 -15.82 -9.42 2.57
N THR A 101 -16.17 -8.22 2.12
CA THR A 101 -17.55 -7.89 1.72
C THR A 101 -17.97 -8.71 0.50
N THR A 102 -17.25 -8.55 -0.61
CA THR A 102 -17.47 -9.30 -1.85
C THR A 102 -16.30 -10.25 -2.07
N LYS A 103 -16.59 -11.54 -2.23
CA LYS A 103 -15.58 -12.61 -2.37
C LYS A 103 -16.15 -13.78 -3.15
N VAL A 104 -15.25 -14.57 -3.72
CA VAL A 104 -15.58 -15.83 -4.40
C VAL A 104 -14.56 -16.90 -4.05
N GLY A 105 -15.04 -18.14 -3.87
CA GLY A 105 -14.22 -19.31 -3.57
C GLY A 105 -13.84 -19.48 -2.10
N PHE A 106 -14.32 -18.61 -1.20
CA PHE A 106 -14.17 -18.72 0.26
C PHE A 106 -15.21 -17.86 1.00
N ALA A 107 -15.46 -18.17 2.27
CA ALA A 107 -16.24 -17.36 3.19
C ALA A 107 -15.34 -16.49 4.08
N THR A 108 -14.32 -17.09 4.68
CA THR A 108 -13.42 -16.42 5.65
C THR A 108 -11.98 -16.93 5.54
N ILE A 109 -11.04 -16.12 6.05
CA ILE A 109 -9.63 -16.49 6.24
C ILE A 109 -9.27 -16.27 7.70
N THR A 110 -8.88 -17.33 8.40
CA THR A 110 -8.48 -17.28 9.80
C THR A 110 -6.96 -17.32 9.94
N PHE A 111 -6.40 -16.35 10.65
CA PHE A 111 -4.99 -16.25 11.02
C PHE A 111 -4.86 -16.59 12.51
N ASP A 112 -4.07 -17.61 12.82
CA ASP A 112 -3.90 -18.21 14.14
C ASP A 112 -2.48 -18.00 14.71
N THR A 113 -1.45 -17.87 13.89
CA THR A 113 -0.06 -17.71 14.36
C THR A 113 0.71 -16.59 13.68
N ALA A 114 1.72 -16.06 14.38
CA ALA A 114 2.61 -15.06 13.79
C ALA A 114 3.37 -15.69 12.60
N GLY A 115 3.30 -15.03 11.45
CA GLY A 115 3.80 -15.55 10.17
C GLY A 115 2.70 -15.96 9.21
N ASP A 116 1.47 -16.16 9.69
CA ASP A 116 0.33 -16.45 8.84
C ASP A 116 0.08 -15.28 7.87
N GLN A 117 -0.17 -15.60 6.60
CA GLN A 117 -0.33 -14.58 5.58
C GLN A 117 -1.28 -15.03 4.47
N ALA A 118 -1.98 -14.06 3.88
CA ALA A 118 -2.81 -14.27 2.69
C ALA A 118 -2.59 -13.13 1.69
N THR A 119 -2.55 -13.46 0.42
CA THR A 119 -2.51 -12.51 -0.70
C THR A 119 -3.79 -12.65 -1.50
N LEU A 120 -4.48 -11.53 -1.71
CA LEU A 120 -5.76 -11.49 -2.41
C LEU A 120 -5.72 -10.53 -3.59
N LEU A 121 -6.50 -10.83 -4.63
CA LEU A 121 -6.77 -10.00 -5.79
C LEU A 121 -8.24 -9.59 -5.80
N PHE A 122 -8.52 -8.30 -5.89
CA PHE A 122 -9.86 -7.81 -6.18
C PHE A 122 -10.08 -7.81 -7.69
N VAL A 123 -10.93 -8.72 -8.18
CA VAL A 123 -11.20 -8.85 -9.61
C VAL A 123 -12.14 -7.74 -10.07
N ASP A 124 -13.33 -7.67 -9.45
CA ASP A 124 -14.34 -6.64 -9.66
C ASP A 124 -15.47 -6.74 -8.63
N ASN A 125 -16.47 -5.86 -8.69
CA ASN A 125 -17.61 -5.89 -7.76
C ASN A 125 -18.57 -7.08 -7.96
N THR A 126 -18.38 -7.91 -9.00
CA THR A 126 -19.20 -9.12 -9.21
C THR A 126 -18.55 -10.33 -8.58
N ASN A 127 -17.25 -10.50 -8.78
CA ASN A 127 -16.47 -11.65 -8.29
C ASN A 127 -15.80 -11.37 -6.95
N GLY A 128 -15.50 -10.11 -6.66
CA GLY A 128 -14.89 -9.65 -5.42
C GLY A 128 -13.43 -10.05 -5.27
N TRP A 129 -13.04 -10.27 -4.02
CA TRP A 129 -11.73 -10.77 -3.64
C TRP A 129 -11.58 -12.26 -3.93
N MET A 130 -10.44 -12.63 -4.52
CA MET A 130 -9.98 -14.01 -4.71
C MET A 130 -8.65 -14.21 -3.98
N ILE A 131 -8.46 -15.37 -3.37
CA ILE A 131 -7.17 -15.74 -2.77
C ILE A 131 -6.20 -16.13 -3.89
N LEU A 132 -5.08 -15.44 -3.99
CA LEU A 132 -3.98 -15.78 -4.90
C LEU A 132 -2.98 -16.75 -4.25
N GLY A 133 -2.85 -16.70 -2.93
CA GLY A 133 -1.98 -17.58 -2.17
C GLY A 133 -2.07 -17.30 -0.68
N GLU A 134 -1.80 -18.32 0.12
CA GLU A 134 -1.82 -18.25 1.56
C GLU A 134 -0.70 -19.10 2.17
N THR A 135 -0.38 -18.83 3.43
CA THR A 135 0.56 -19.63 4.22
C THR A 135 0.11 -19.62 5.67
N GLY A 136 -0.13 -20.82 6.24
CA GLY A 136 -0.46 -20.99 7.66
C GLY A 136 -1.90 -20.60 8.03
N THR A 137 -2.69 -20.09 7.08
CA THR A 137 -4.06 -19.66 7.36
C THR A 137 -5.05 -20.82 7.21
N THR A 138 -6.20 -20.72 7.88
CA THR A 138 -7.34 -21.62 7.62
C THR A 138 -8.38 -20.90 6.77
N VAL A 139 -8.67 -21.45 5.58
CA VAL A 139 -9.68 -20.90 4.66
C VAL A 139 -10.97 -21.71 4.77
N ALA A 140 -12.06 -21.05 5.16
CA ALA A 140 -13.40 -21.66 5.19
C ALA A 140 -14.16 -21.37 3.89
N GLN A 141 -15.05 -22.28 3.50
CA GLN A 141 -15.90 -22.17 2.30
C GLN A 141 -17.21 -21.44 2.60
#